data_AF-A0A0F9VG98-F1
#
_entry.id   AF-A0A0F9VG98-F1
#
_cell.length_a   1.000
_cell.length_b   1.000
_cell.length_c   1.000
_cell.angle_alpha   90.00
_cell.angle_beta   90.00
_cell.angle_gamma   90.00
#
_symmetry.space_group_name_H-M   'P 1'
#
loop_
_entity.id
_entity.type
_entity.pdbx_description
1 polymer ?
#
loop_
_entity_poly.entity_id
_entity_poly.type
_entity_poly.pdbx_seq_one_letter_code
_entity_poly.pdbx_strand_id
1 'polypeptide(L)'
;MDLSEYQDRARSTAIYLDIEGSQIIYPALGLVGECGEVAEKYKKLLRDDGGTMTSERSNGIKKELGDCCWYLANICCDTKIDLKTMYEMRGVFIIQRVKKLNDFRLVLLMNRQANLIAECLENIYYEEAIIGNWQALKPYLSTIIASIGELADRLGFTLEEVYTANLDKLARRKSDGSLRGDGDNR
;
A
#
# COMPACT_ATOMS: atom_id res chain seq x y z
N MET A 1 12.97 -12.56 -3.55
CA MET A 1 12.24 -12.50 -2.26
C MET A 1 10.78 -12.85 -2.54
N ASP A 2 10.05 -13.44 -1.62
CA ASP A 2 8.60 -13.61 -1.80
C ASP A 2 7.79 -12.66 -0.90
N LEU A 3 6.47 -12.62 -1.06
CA LEU A 3 5.62 -11.68 -0.31
C LEU A 3 5.54 -11.99 1.18
N SER A 4 5.70 -13.25 1.59
CA SER A 4 5.72 -13.62 3.01
C SER A 4 7.04 -13.16 3.63
N GLU A 5 8.17 -13.38 2.96
CA GLU A 5 9.47 -12.85 3.38
C GLU A 5 9.47 -11.30 3.41
N TYR A 6 8.86 -10.65 2.42
CA TYR A 6 8.69 -9.20 2.42
C TYR A 6 7.87 -8.72 3.63
N GLN A 7 6.76 -9.39 3.94
CA GLN A 7 5.90 -9.04 5.07
C GLN A 7 6.67 -9.06 6.40
N ASP A 8 7.44 -10.11 6.66
CA ASP A 8 8.25 -10.24 7.87
C ASP A 8 9.31 -9.14 7.96
N ARG A 9 9.99 -8.85 6.84
CA ARG A 9 11.02 -7.80 6.79
C ARG A 9 10.41 -6.42 6.96
N ALA A 10 9.27 -6.12 6.34
CA ALA A 10 8.56 -4.86 6.53
C ALA A 10 8.17 -4.65 8.00
N ARG A 11 7.64 -5.69 8.66
CA ARG A 11 7.29 -5.62 10.09
C ARG A 11 8.48 -5.26 10.98
N SER A 12 9.67 -5.76 10.68
CA SER A 12 10.89 -5.46 11.46
C SER A 12 11.34 -3.99 11.41
N THR A 13 10.77 -3.21 10.48
CA THR A 13 11.06 -1.77 10.32
C THR A 13 9.99 -0.88 10.95
N ALA A 14 8.86 -1.45 11.36
CA ALA A 14 7.74 -0.69 11.86
C ALA A 14 7.97 -0.20 13.28
N ILE A 15 7.66 1.08 13.50
CA ILE A 15 7.75 1.74 14.80
C ILE A 15 6.34 2.19 15.16
N TYR A 16 5.74 1.52 16.14
CA TYR A 16 4.44 1.89 16.69
C TYR A 16 4.68 2.75 17.93
N LEU A 17 4.01 3.90 18.00
CA LEU A 17 3.99 4.71 19.20
C LEU A 17 2.99 4.11 20.19
N ASP A 18 3.29 4.21 21.48
CA ASP A 18 2.40 3.78 22.56
C ASP A 18 1.32 4.85 22.81
N ILE A 19 0.44 5.01 21.83
CA ILE A 19 -0.71 5.89 21.87
C ILE A 19 -1.94 5.00 21.94
N GLU A 20 -2.73 5.15 23.00
CA GLU A 20 -4.00 4.44 23.14
C GLU A 20 -4.87 4.71 21.91
N GLY A 21 -5.43 3.65 21.32
CA GLY A 21 -6.23 3.78 20.11
C GLY A 21 -5.47 3.69 18.79
N SER A 22 -4.14 3.74 18.78
CA SER A 22 -3.41 3.93 17.52
C SER A 22 -2.91 2.66 16.84
N GLN A 23 -3.00 1.49 17.49
CA GLN A 23 -2.27 0.28 17.04
C GLN A 23 -2.61 -0.12 15.60
N ILE A 24 -3.84 -0.58 15.34
CA ILE A 24 -4.24 -1.01 13.99
C ILE A 24 -4.66 0.16 13.08
N ILE A 25 -4.99 1.30 13.69
CA ILE A 25 -5.43 2.51 13.01
C ILE A 25 -4.25 3.23 12.36
N TYR A 26 -3.08 3.25 13.00
CA TYR A 26 -1.87 3.87 12.45
C TYR A 26 -1.53 3.38 11.04
N PRO A 27 -1.38 2.05 10.79
CA PRO A 27 -1.06 1.58 9.45
C PRO A 27 -2.23 1.75 8.47
N ALA A 28 -3.48 1.81 8.96
CA ALA A 28 -4.65 2.11 8.12
C ALA A 28 -4.62 3.56 7.59
N LEU A 29 -4.35 4.52 8.48
CA LEU A 29 -4.18 5.94 8.12
C LEU A 29 -3.01 6.12 7.15
N GLY A 30 -1.91 5.42 7.40
CA GLY A 30 -0.75 5.40 6.50
C GLY A 30 -1.11 4.86 5.12
N LEU A 31 -1.80 3.73 5.01
CA LEU A 31 -2.22 3.17 3.72
C LEU A 31 -3.09 4.15 2.92
N VAL A 32 -4.02 4.84 3.59
CA VAL A 32 -4.84 5.89 2.96
C VAL A 32 -3.96 7.02 2.44
N GLY A 33 -3.01 7.50 3.26
CA GLY A 33 -2.06 8.54 2.89
C GLY A 33 -1.25 8.18 1.66
N GLU A 34 -0.60 7.02 1.64
CA GLU A 34 0.28 6.61 0.53
C GLU A 34 -0.50 6.31 -0.76
N CYS A 35 -1.72 5.76 -0.67
CA CYS A 35 -2.59 5.65 -1.84
C CYS A 35 -2.98 7.04 -2.38
N GLY A 36 -3.17 8.01 -1.47
CA GLY A 36 -3.35 9.42 -1.81
C GLY A 36 -2.14 10.02 -2.50
N GLU A 37 -0.91 9.68 -2.07
CA GLU A 37 0.32 10.10 -2.73
C GLU A 37 0.45 9.54 -4.15
N VAL A 38 0.06 8.28 -4.38
CA VAL A 38 -0.03 7.73 -5.74
C VAL A 38 -0.98 8.58 -6.60
N ALA A 39 -2.16 8.95 -6.07
CA ALA A 39 -3.08 9.84 -6.76
C ALA A 39 -2.48 11.23 -7.01
N GLU A 40 -1.74 11.77 -6.05
CA GLU A 40 -1.04 13.04 -6.19
C GLU A 40 0.02 13.00 -7.31
N LYS A 41 0.77 11.90 -7.45
CA LYS A 41 1.71 11.74 -8.58
C LYS A 41 0.97 11.73 -9.92
N TYR A 42 -0.16 11.04 -10.03
CA TYR A 42 -0.97 11.03 -11.25
C TYR A 42 -1.61 12.39 -11.55
N LYS A 43 -2.01 13.15 -10.51
CA LYS A 43 -2.46 14.54 -10.67
C LYS A 43 -1.33 15.41 -11.23
N LYS A 44 -0.11 15.28 -10.72
CA LYS A 44 1.08 16.00 -11.19
C LYS A 44 1.48 15.58 -12.61
N LEU A 45 1.36 14.31 -12.98
CA LEU A 45 1.53 13.83 -14.35
C LEU A 45 0.63 14.59 -15.33
N LEU A 46 -0.64 14.81 -14.97
CA LEU A 46 -1.58 15.55 -15.81
C LEU A 46 -1.24 17.04 -15.87
N ARG A 47 -0.95 17.65 -14.70
CA ARG A 47 -0.75 19.10 -14.56
C ARG A 47 0.60 19.58 -15.10
N ASP A 48 1.68 18.88 -14.75
CA ASP A 48 3.06 19.33 -14.95
C ASP A 48 3.70 18.68 -16.20
N ASP A 49 3.38 17.41 -16.46
CA ASP A 49 4.02 16.62 -17.52
C ASP A 49 3.15 16.49 -18.80
N GLY A 50 2.01 17.19 -18.85
CA GLY A 50 1.08 17.15 -19.98
C GLY A 50 0.54 15.75 -20.29
N GLY A 51 0.48 14.87 -19.28
CA GLY A 51 0.10 13.46 -19.42
C GLY A 51 1.22 12.53 -19.91
N THR A 52 2.45 13.03 -20.09
CA THR A 52 3.58 12.22 -20.55
C THR A 52 4.30 11.55 -19.39
N MET A 53 4.31 10.22 -19.35
CA MET A 53 4.97 9.47 -18.29
C MET A 53 6.51 9.51 -18.46
N THR A 54 7.18 10.33 -17.66
CA THR A 54 8.65 10.38 -17.61
C THR A 54 9.21 9.29 -16.70
N SER A 55 10.49 8.94 -16.87
CA SER A 55 11.17 8.00 -15.97
C SER A 55 11.22 8.50 -14.53
N GLU A 56 11.36 9.82 -14.32
CA GLU A 56 11.32 10.41 -12.98
C GLU A 56 9.94 10.22 -12.34
N ARG A 57 8.86 10.50 -13.08
CA ARG A 57 7.49 10.33 -12.60
C ARG A 57 7.19 8.86 -12.28
N SER A 58 7.55 7.96 -13.19
CA SER A 58 7.38 6.51 -13.02
C SER A 58 8.12 5.99 -11.78
N ASN A 59 9.39 6.38 -11.58
CA ASN A 59 10.15 6.04 -10.37
C ASN A 59 9.56 6.67 -9.10
N GLY A 60 9.01 7.88 -9.20
CA GLY A 60 8.28 8.53 -8.11
C GLY A 60 7.05 7.73 -7.70
N ILE A 61 6.24 7.28 -8.67
CA ILE A 61 5.07 6.44 -8.41
C ILE A 61 5.49 5.09 -7.81
N LYS A 62 6.55 4.46 -8.34
CA LYS A 62 7.11 3.21 -7.79
C LYS A 62 7.42 3.32 -6.30
N LYS A 63 7.96 4.46 -5.84
CA LYS A 63 8.27 4.69 -4.42
C LYS A 63 7.00 4.70 -3.57
N GLU A 64 5.96 5.42 -3.98
CA GLU A 64 4.68 5.49 -3.25
C GLU A 64 3.93 4.15 -3.28
N LEU A 65 4.01 3.40 -4.40
CA LEU A 65 3.51 2.01 -4.46
C LEU A 65 4.23 1.10 -3.46
N GLY A 66 5.54 1.30 -3.30
CA GLY A 66 6.33 0.61 -2.28
C GLY A 66 5.86 0.91 -0.86
N ASP A 67 5.45 2.15 -0.58
CA ASP A 67 4.92 2.53 0.73
C ASP A 67 3.51 1.99 0.97
N CYS A 68 2.68 1.94 -0.08
CA CYS A 68 1.40 1.22 -0.04
C CYS A 68 1.61 -0.26 0.33
N CYS A 69 2.59 -0.94 -0.30
CA CYS A 69 2.95 -2.33 0.04
C CYS A 69 3.37 -2.46 1.51
N TRP A 70 4.11 -1.50 2.03
CA TRP A 70 4.61 -1.53 3.41
C TRP A 70 3.48 -1.44 4.44
N TYR A 71 2.54 -0.51 4.26
CA TYR A 71 1.38 -0.41 5.15
C TYR A 71 0.47 -1.63 4.99
N LEU A 72 0.30 -2.13 3.77
CA LEU A 72 -0.46 -3.35 3.52
C LEU A 72 0.12 -4.56 4.26
N ALA A 73 1.45 -4.73 4.23
CA ALA A 73 2.15 -5.78 4.96
C ALA A 73 1.97 -5.66 6.48
N ASN A 74 2.01 -4.44 7.02
CA ASN A 74 1.80 -4.21 8.45
C ASN A 74 0.36 -4.49 8.89
N ILE A 75 -0.64 -4.07 8.11
CA ILE A 75 -2.04 -4.44 8.34
C ILE A 75 -2.20 -5.96 8.33
N CYS A 76 -1.58 -6.65 7.36
CA CYS A 76 -1.57 -8.10 7.28
C CYS A 76 -0.97 -8.74 8.55
N CYS A 77 0.15 -8.20 9.06
CA CYS A 77 0.74 -8.66 10.32
C CYS A 77 -0.19 -8.49 11.52
N ASP A 78 -0.77 -7.30 11.70
CA ASP A 78 -1.62 -6.99 12.85
C ASP A 78 -2.93 -7.81 12.83
N THR A 79 -3.41 -8.15 11.64
CA THR A 79 -4.63 -8.95 11.43
C THR A 79 -4.37 -10.45 11.31
N LYS A 80 -3.09 -10.89 11.38
CA LYS A 80 -2.65 -12.27 11.13
C LYS A 80 -3.11 -12.83 9.78
N ILE A 81 -3.23 -11.95 8.79
CA ILE A 81 -3.46 -12.31 7.39
C ILE A 81 -2.09 -12.41 6.71
N ASP A 82 -1.90 -13.42 5.88
CA ASP A 82 -0.70 -13.55 5.06
C ASP A 82 -0.87 -12.76 3.75
N LEU A 83 0.07 -11.87 3.47
CA LEU A 83 0.06 -11.01 2.29
C LEU A 83 0.18 -11.82 1.00
N LYS A 84 0.95 -12.92 1.02
CA LYS A 84 1.04 -13.85 -0.11
C LYS A 84 -0.31 -14.48 -0.42
N THR A 85 -1.06 -14.88 0.60
CA THR A 85 -2.45 -15.34 0.44
C THR A 85 -3.32 -14.26 -0.20
N MET A 86 -3.20 -12.98 0.18
CA MET A 86 -3.96 -11.89 -0.47
C MET A 86 -3.59 -11.72 -1.95
N TYR A 87 -2.32 -11.94 -2.28
CA TYR A 87 -1.84 -11.95 -3.65
C TYR A 87 -2.44 -13.13 -4.45
N GLU A 88 -2.46 -14.32 -3.87
CA GLU A 88 -3.03 -15.52 -4.51
C GLU A 88 -4.56 -15.46 -4.65
N MET A 89 -5.25 -14.84 -3.69
CA MET A 89 -6.72 -14.72 -3.65
C MET A 89 -7.35 -13.83 -4.73
N ARG A 90 -6.56 -13.09 -5.51
CA ARG A 90 -7.11 -12.20 -6.54
C ARG A 90 -8.02 -12.92 -7.52
N GLY A 91 -7.62 -14.13 -7.91
CA GLY A 91 -8.31 -14.91 -8.93
C GLY A 91 -8.49 -14.16 -10.26
N VAL A 92 -9.23 -14.77 -11.18
CA VAL A 92 -9.42 -14.23 -12.54
C VAL A 92 -10.22 -12.93 -12.53
N PHE A 93 -11.23 -12.82 -11.66
CA PHE A 93 -12.14 -11.66 -11.64
C PHE A 93 -11.44 -10.35 -11.23
N ILE A 94 -10.65 -10.35 -10.15
CA ILE A 94 -9.95 -9.13 -9.72
C ILE A 94 -8.88 -8.76 -10.75
N ILE A 95 -8.11 -9.74 -11.24
CA ILE A 95 -7.06 -9.51 -12.25
C ILE A 95 -7.67 -8.89 -13.52
N GLN A 96 -8.76 -9.46 -14.05
CA GLN A 96 -9.41 -8.90 -15.23
C GLN A 96 -10.01 -7.52 -14.97
N ARG A 97 -10.55 -7.29 -13.77
CA ARG A 97 -11.09 -5.98 -13.39
C ARG A 97 -10.01 -4.91 -13.41
N VAL A 98 -8.88 -5.12 -12.74
CA VAL A 98 -7.80 -4.11 -12.67
C VAL A 98 -7.18 -3.87 -14.06
N LYS A 99 -6.98 -4.92 -14.85
CA LYS A 99 -6.45 -4.83 -16.23
C LYS A 99 -7.32 -4.01 -17.17
N LYS A 100 -8.64 -4.03 -17.00
CA LYS A 100 -9.58 -3.27 -17.84
C LYS A 100 -9.66 -1.78 -17.49
N LEU A 101 -9.18 -1.36 -16.32
CA LEU A 101 -9.20 0.04 -15.92
C LEU A 101 -8.02 0.77 -16.55
N ASN A 102 -8.21 2.02 -16.98
CA ASN A 102 -7.08 2.91 -17.22
C ASN A 102 -6.44 3.33 -15.89
N ASP A 103 -5.26 3.93 -15.94
CA ASP A 103 -4.48 4.25 -14.76
C ASP A 103 -5.25 5.14 -13.77
N PHE A 104 -5.94 6.18 -14.24
CA PHE A 104 -6.70 7.07 -13.37
C PHE A 104 -7.78 6.31 -12.59
N ARG A 105 -8.53 5.42 -13.25
CA ARG A 105 -9.56 4.62 -12.60
C ARG A 105 -8.95 3.57 -11.66
N LEU A 106 -7.78 3.04 -11.99
CA LEU A 106 -7.06 2.08 -11.15
C LEU A 106 -6.55 2.75 -9.86
N VAL A 107 -5.99 3.95 -9.96
CA VAL A 107 -5.51 4.74 -8.82
C VAL A 107 -6.67 5.19 -7.92
N LEU A 108 -7.81 5.58 -8.50
CA LEU A 108 -9.03 5.86 -7.73
C LEU A 108 -9.61 4.59 -7.07
N LEU A 109 -9.50 3.43 -7.72
CA LEU A 109 -9.86 2.16 -7.11
C LEU A 109 -8.98 1.87 -5.90
N MET A 110 -7.65 2.03 -6.02
CA MET A 110 -6.71 1.85 -4.91
C MET A 110 -7.09 2.71 -3.71
N ASN A 111 -7.30 4.02 -3.92
CA ASN A 111 -7.74 4.93 -2.87
C ASN A 111 -9.05 4.47 -2.21
N ARG A 112 -10.03 4.05 -3.01
CA ARG A 112 -11.30 3.53 -2.46
C ARG A 112 -11.08 2.27 -1.61
N GLN A 113 -10.22 1.34 -2.05
CA GLN A 113 -9.93 0.14 -1.27
C GLN A 113 -9.20 0.48 0.03
N ALA A 114 -8.25 1.41 0.02
CA ALA A 114 -7.57 1.88 1.23
C ALA A 114 -8.56 2.46 2.25
N ASN A 115 -9.51 3.30 1.79
CA ASN A 115 -10.54 3.86 2.66
C ASN A 115 -11.48 2.78 3.21
N LEU A 116 -11.91 1.80 2.40
CA LEU A 116 -12.75 0.69 2.89
C LEU A 116 -12.02 -0.18 3.92
N ILE A 117 -10.71 -0.39 3.75
CA ILE A 117 -9.88 -1.07 4.76
C ILE A 117 -9.86 -0.25 6.04
N ALA A 118 -9.59 1.06 5.95
CA ALA A 118 -9.54 1.95 7.10
C ALA A 118 -10.88 2.01 7.84
N GLU A 119 -12.00 2.15 7.13
CA GLU A 119 -13.35 2.10 7.69
C GLU A 119 -13.63 0.77 8.39
N CYS A 120 -13.27 -0.36 7.78
CA CYS A 120 -13.43 -1.66 8.44
C CYS A 120 -12.61 -1.76 9.72
N LEU A 121 -11.36 -1.27 9.70
CA LEU A 121 -10.48 -1.31 10.87
C LEU A 121 -10.94 -0.35 11.97
N GLU A 122 -11.41 0.84 11.61
CA GLU A 122 -12.04 1.81 12.49
C GLU A 122 -13.25 1.19 13.21
N ASN A 123 -14.18 0.59 12.46
CA ASN A 123 -15.38 -0.02 13.03
C ASN A 123 -15.04 -1.22 13.94
N ILE A 124 -14.08 -2.06 13.55
CA ILE A 124 -13.63 -3.18 14.41
C ILE A 124 -12.99 -2.67 15.70
N TYR A 125 -12.26 -1.55 15.63
CA TYR A 125 -11.52 -1.04 16.77
C TYR A 125 -12.40 -0.21 17.74
N TYR A 126 -13.28 0.65 17.23
CA TYR A 126 -14.04 1.62 18.04
C TYR A 126 -15.50 1.24 18.29
N GLU A 127 -16.13 0.41 17.45
CA GLU A 127 -17.58 0.16 17.52
C GLU A 127 -17.96 -1.19 18.15
N GLU A 128 -17.05 -1.86 18.87
CA GLU A 128 -17.26 -3.19 19.47
C GLU A 128 -17.77 -4.27 18.47
N ALA A 129 -17.57 -4.05 17.16
CA ALA A 129 -17.86 -5.06 16.15
C ALA A 129 -17.01 -6.31 16.45
N ILE A 130 -17.61 -7.51 16.28
CA ILE A 130 -17.03 -8.82 16.66
C ILE A 130 -15.51 -8.81 16.46
N ILE A 131 -14.79 -8.62 17.58
CA ILE A 131 -13.33 -8.50 17.60
C ILE A 131 -12.76 -9.70 16.85
N GLY A 132 -11.96 -9.43 15.82
CA GLY A 132 -11.25 -10.48 15.09
C GLY A 132 -11.90 -10.99 13.80
N ASN A 133 -13.00 -10.40 13.31
CA ASN A 133 -13.49 -10.73 11.95
C ASN A 133 -12.67 -10.03 10.84
N TRP A 134 -11.38 -10.33 10.78
CA TRP A 134 -10.47 -9.81 9.75
C TRP A 134 -10.79 -10.31 8.33
N GLN A 135 -11.68 -11.31 8.20
CA GLN A 135 -12.08 -11.85 6.90
C GLN A 135 -12.72 -10.79 6.01
N ALA A 136 -13.41 -9.81 6.60
CA ALA A 136 -14.02 -8.69 5.88
C ALA A 136 -12.99 -7.85 5.11
N LEU A 137 -11.73 -7.82 5.55
CA LEU A 137 -10.66 -7.05 4.90
C LEU A 137 -10.16 -7.71 3.61
N LYS A 138 -10.22 -9.04 3.53
CA LYS A 138 -9.53 -9.82 2.48
C LYS A 138 -9.86 -9.38 1.05
N PRO A 139 -11.12 -9.11 0.67
CA PRO A 139 -11.42 -8.65 -0.69
C PRO A 139 -10.74 -7.31 -1.02
N TYR A 140 -10.66 -6.41 -0.05
CA TYR A 140 -10.06 -5.09 -0.23
C TYR A 140 -8.54 -5.18 -0.27
N LEU A 141 -7.92 -5.94 0.64
CA LEU A 141 -6.49 -6.21 0.67
C LEU A 141 -6.03 -6.86 -0.65
N SER A 142 -6.77 -7.87 -1.13
CA SER A 142 -6.47 -8.56 -2.38
C SER A 142 -6.61 -7.63 -3.59
N THR A 143 -7.63 -6.77 -3.61
CA THR A 143 -7.82 -5.80 -4.68
C THR A 143 -6.70 -4.75 -4.70
N ILE A 144 -6.22 -4.31 -3.54
CA ILE A 144 -5.15 -3.30 -3.47
C ILE A 144 -3.82 -3.89 -3.96
N ILE A 145 -3.42 -5.09 -3.54
CA ILE A 145 -2.18 -5.71 -4.02
C ILE A 145 -2.27 -6.05 -5.52
N ALA A 146 -3.46 -6.39 -6.02
CA ALA A 146 -3.72 -6.52 -7.46
C ALA A 146 -3.43 -5.22 -8.21
N SER A 147 -3.91 -4.12 -7.66
CA SER A 147 -3.82 -2.81 -8.29
C SER A 147 -2.40 -2.28 -8.25
N ILE A 148 -1.67 -2.52 -7.16
CA ILE A 148 -0.23 -2.19 -7.07
C ILE A 148 0.55 -2.97 -8.13
N GLY A 149 0.34 -4.29 -8.24
CA GLY A 149 1.01 -5.11 -9.25
C GLY A 149 0.70 -4.68 -10.67
N GLU A 150 -0.58 -4.43 -10.98
CA GLU A 150 -1.00 -3.95 -12.29
C GLU A 150 -0.41 -2.58 -12.64
N LEU A 151 -0.35 -1.65 -11.67
CA LEU A 151 0.25 -0.33 -11.90
C LEU A 151 1.76 -0.43 -12.08
N ALA A 152 2.43 -1.28 -11.30
CA ALA A 152 3.85 -1.56 -11.45
C ALA A 152 4.17 -2.09 -12.85
N ASP A 153 3.42 -3.09 -13.32
CA ASP A 153 3.62 -3.72 -14.63
C ASP A 153 3.49 -2.68 -15.75
N ARG A 154 2.49 -1.79 -15.69
CA ARG A 154 2.29 -0.69 -16.66
C ARG A 154 3.43 0.32 -16.68
N LEU A 155 4.05 0.54 -15.52
CA LEU A 155 5.19 1.44 -15.35
C LEU A 155 6.52 0.79 -15.74
N GLY A 156 6.52 -0.50 -16.12
CA GLY A 156 7.69 -1.26 -16.51
C GLY A 156 8.47 -1.85 -15.33
N PHE A 157 7.80 -2.07 -14.20
CA PHE A 157 8.38 -2.71 -13.02
C PHE A 157 7.62 -3.96 -12.64
N THR A 158 8.31 -4.94 -12.09
CA THR A 158 7.70 -6.07 -11.40
C THR A 158 7.23 -5.65 -10.00
N LEU A 159 6.24 -6.37 -9.45
CA LEU A 159 5.86 -6.20 -8.04
C LEU A 159 7.05 -6.44 -7.09
N GLU A 160 7.96 -7.35 -7.44
CA GLU A 160 9.17 -7.62 -6.67
C GLU A 160 10.11 -6.42 -6.60
N GLU A 161 10.31 -5.74 -7.73
CA GLU A 161 11.11 -4.52 -7.74
C GLU A 161 10.48 -3.39 -6.93
N VAL A 162 9.15 -3.34 -6.81
CA VAL A 162 8.45 -2.36 -5.97
C VAL A 162 8.75 -2.61 -4.49
N TYR A 163 8.49 -3.82 -4.00
CA TYR A 163 8.67 -4.10 -2.57
C TYR A 163 10.17 -4.16 -2.17
N THR A 164 11.05 -4.51 -3.11
CA THR A 164 12.51 -4.51 -2.87
C THR A 164 13.02 -3.08 -2.73
N ALA A 165 12.61 -2.19 -3.64
CA ALA A 165 12.96 -0.77 -3.55
C ALA A 165 12.43 -0.11 -2.26
N ASN A 166 11.27 -0.55 -1.76
CA ASN A 166 10.75 -0.12 -0.46
C ASN A 166 11.67 -0.58 0.69
N LEU A 167 12.07 -1.85 0.76
CA LEU A 167 13.00 -2.31 1.80
C LEU A 167 14.35 -1.60 1.74
N ASP A 168 14.90 -1.37 0.54
CA ASP A 168 16.16 -0.64 0.36
C ASP A 168 16.05 0.82 0.84
N LYS A 169 14.89 1.44 0.65
CA LYS A 169 14.61 2.77 1.19
C LYS A 169 14.56 2.75 2.72
N LEU A 170 13.89 1.78 3.32
CA LEU A 170 13.75 1.66 4.77
C LEU A 170 15.08 1.33 5.46
N ALA A 171 15.90 0.47 4.84
CA ALA A 171 17.24 0.17 5.31
C ALA A 171 18.13 1.43 5.36
N ARG A 172 18.07 2.27 4.33
CA ARG A 172 18.77 3.58 4.30
C ARG A 172 18.27 4.53 5.38
N ARG A 173 16.95 4.66 5.56
CA ARG A 173 16.39 5.48 6.66
C ARG A 173 16.86 4.99 8.04
N LYS A 174 17.02 3.67 8.21
CA LYS A 174 17.56 3.08 9.43
C LYS A 174 19.04 3.39 9.64
N SER A 175 19.88 3.34 8.59
CA SER A 175 21.29 3.73 8.69
C SER A 175 21.47 5.20 9.01
N ASP A 176 20.58 6.05 8.47
CA ASP A 176 20.71 7.51 8.52
C ASP A 176 19.95 8.12 9.72
N GLY A 177 19.26 7.30 10.52
CA GLY A 177 18.48 7.73 11.68
C GLY A 177 17.15 8.44 11.35
N SER A 178 16.74 8.48 10.08
CA SER A 178 15.57 9.21 9.56
C SER A 178 14.31 8.33 9.38
N LEU A 179 14.13 7.33 10.25
CA LEU A 179 12.95 6.46 10.19
C LEU A 179 11.62 7.18 10.49
N ARG A 180 11.68 8.33 11.18
CA ARG A 180 10.52 9.22 11.36
C ARG A 180 10.35 10.04 10.07
N GLY A 181 9.25 9.82 9.35
CA GLY A 181 9.14 10.07 7.91
C GLY A 181 9.43 11.49 7.38
N ASP A 182 9.71 11.56 6.07
CA ASP A 182 10.01 12.78 5.29
C ASP A 182 8.78 13.69 4.99
N GLY A 183 7.64 13.47 5.67
CA GLY A 183 6.42 14.25 5.42
C GLY A 183 6.58 15.75 5.64
N ASP A 184 7.59 16.16 6.39
CA ASP A 184 7.83 17.52 6.86
C ASP A 184 8.63 18.43 5.89
N ASN A 185 9.14 17.91 4.77
CA ASN A 185 9.85 18.72 3.76
C ASN A 185 9.05 18.86 2.46
N ARG A 186 7.80 19.32 2.54
CA ARG A 186 6.94 19.59 1.38
C ARG A 186 6.42 21.03 1.36
#